data_AF-A0A3E4Z886-F1
#
_entry.id   AF-A0A3E4Z886-F1
#
_cell.length_a   1.000
_cell.length_b   1.000
_cell.length_c   1.000
_cell.angle_alpha   90.00
_cell.angle_beta   90.00
_cell.angle_gamma   90.00
#
_symmetry.space_group_name_H-M   'P 1'
#
loop_
_entity.id
_entity.type
_entity.pdbx_description
1 polymer ?
#
loop_
_entity_poly.entity_id
_entity_poly.type
_entity_poly.pdbx_seq_one_letter_code
_entity_poly.pdbx_strand_id
1 'polypeptide(L)'
;MDFKSQIATTRDQSEILLSLGLKPETADMVYHYTNSRVKSWEWELQTKPPTLRGKYWTPERIAKLKSPFHKHPDGTLMTGEEIFDALWGKDVPAWSLTRIQKIMPKDIVLGNNRWGLFISTDDIAYFSFNEDKTINYLTGFDTGDDGSIFNAAIGMFEWLIENNHLNKEYLKEKP
;
A
#
# COMPACT_ATOMS: atom_id res chain seq x y z
N MET A 1 14.18 17.50 19.21
CA MET A 1 14.21 16.17 18.57
C MET A 1 12.93 16.09 17.75
N ASP A 2 13.04 16.18 16.43
CA ASP A 2 11.87 16.11 15.56
C ASP A 2 11.59 14.65 15.26
N PHE A 3 10.57 14.09 15.91
CA PHE A 3 10.14 12.72 15.71
C PHE A 3 9.34 12.63 14.40
N LYS A 4 10.04 12.38 13.29
CA LYS A 4 9.41 12.16 11.98
C LYS A 4 9.09 10.68 11.81
N SER A 5 7.98 10.25 12.40
CA SER A 5 7.46 8.90 12.14
C SER A 5 6.45 8.91 11.02
N GLN A 6 6.70 8.08 10.02
CA GLN A 6 5.78 7.79 8.95
C GLN A 6 4.84 6.66 9.39
N ILE A 7 3.52 6.86 9.23
CA ILE A 7 2.50 5.91 9.72
C ILE A 7 2.11 4.89 8.63
N ALA A 8 2.17 5.31 7.37
CA ALA A 8 1.85 4.51 6.18
C ALA A 8 2.70 4.98 5.01
N THR A 9 2.78 4.19 3.94
CA THR A 9 3.45 4.56 2.68
C THR A 9 3.02 5.95 2.21
N THR A 10 3.95 6.73 1.66
CA THR A 10 3.61 7.98 0.95
C THR A 10 2.90 7.66 -0.37
N ARG A 11 2.34 8.66 -1.04
CA ARG A 11 1.70 8.47 -2.36
C ARG A 11 2.69 7.92 -3.40
N ASP A 12 3.90 8.46 -3.45
CA ASP A 12 4.94 8.01 -4.38
C ASP A 12 5.36 6.56 -4.08
N GLN A 13 5.53 6.21 -2.80
CA GLN A 13 5.78 4.82 -2.38
C GLN A 13 4.63 3.88 -2.73
N SER A 14 3.39 4.33 -2.59
CA SER A 14 2.21 3.57 -3.00
C SER A 14 2.18 3.34 -4.51
N GLU A 15 2.56 4.32 -5.32
CA GLU A 15 2.70 4.16 -6.77
C GLU A 15 3.74 3.10 -7.14
N ILE A 16 4.87 3.07 -6.43
CA ILE A 16 5.90 2.03 -6.61
C ILE A 16 5.30 0.65 -6.30
N LEU A 17 4.68 0.45 -5.14
CA LEU A 17 4.05 -0.83 -4.78
C LEU A 17 2.99 -1.27 -5.81
N LEU A 18 2.18 -0.34 -6.31
CA LEU A 18 1.22 -0.61 -7.37
C LEU A 18 1.89 -1.03 -8.68
N SER A 19 3.03 -0.40 -9.04
CA SER A 19 3.81 -0.74 -10.22
C SER A 19 4.46 -2.12 -10.14
N LEU A 20 4.82 -2.56 -8.93
CA LEU A 20 5.27 -3.94 -8.63
C LEU A 20 4.14 -4.97 -8.74
N GLY A 21 2.90 -4.51 -8.98
CA GLY A 21 1.74 -5.36 -9.17
C GLY A 21 0.99 -5.67 -7.88
N LEU A 22 1.30 -5.02 -6.75
CA LEU A 22 0.54 -5.21 -5.52
C LEU A 22 -0.91 -4.77 -5.72
N LYS A 23 -1.84 -5.64 -5.30
CA LYS A 23 -3.28 -5.37 -5.39
C LYS A 23 -3.67 -4.24 -4.44
N PRO A 24 -4.35 -3.18 -4.91
CA PRO A 24 -4.82 -2.11 -4.04
C PRO A 24 -5.73 -2.62 -2.91
N GLU A 25 -6.47 -3.71 -3.14
CA GLU A 25 -7.29 -4.42 -2.14
C GLU A 25 -6.54 -4.79 -0.85
N THR A 26 -5.22 -4.90 -0.92
CA THR A 26 -4.38 -5.29 0.21
C THR A 26 -4.07 -4.11 1.16
N ALA A 27 -4.33 -2.87 0.73
CA ALA A 27 -4.14 -1.68 1.54
C ALA A 27 -5.16 -1.59 2.67
N ASP A 28 -4.73 -1.08 3.82
CA ASP A 28 -5.57 -0.81 4.99
C ASP A 28 -5.92 0.66 5.18
N MET A 29 -5.29 1.54 4.41
CA MET A 29 -5.51 2.98 4.43
C MET A 29 -5.61 3.54 3.01
N VAL A 30 -6.03 4.79 2.89
CA VAL A 30 -6.15 5.50 1.61
C VAL A 30 -5.86 6.99 1.79
N TYR A 31 -5.11 7.57 0.87
CA TYR A 31 -5.06 9.02 0.69
C TYR A 31 -6.25 9.45 -0.15
N HIS A 32 -7.19 10.10 0.51
CA HIS A 32 -8.39 10.65 -0.08
C HIS A 32 -8.16 12.07 -0.54
N TYR A 33 -8.55 12.37 -1.77
CA TYR A 33 -8.48 13.73 -2.31
C TYR A 33 -9.69 14.53 -1.84
N THR A 34 -9.47 15.57 -1.05
CA THR A 34 -10.56 16.38 -0.47
C THR A 34 -10.94 17.57 -1.34
N ASN A 35 -10.18 17.83 -2.42
CA ASN A 35 -10.28 19.04 -3.24
C ASN A 35 -10.19 20.34 -2.41
N SER A 36 -9.50 20.30 -1.26
CA SER A 36 -9.33 21.46 -0.39
C SER A 36 -8.53 22.56 -1.08
N ARG A 37 -8.96 23.82 -0.88
CA ARG A 37 -8.19 25.00 -1.33
C ARG A 37 -6.89 25.19 -0.54
N VAL A 38 -6.75 24.53 0.60
CA VAL A 38 -5.55 24.56 1.44
C VAL A 38 -4.68 23.36 1.07
N LYS A 39 -3.48 23.63 0.53
CA LYS A 39 -2.57 22.60 -0.01
C LYS A 39 -2.25 21.47 0.98
N SER A 40 -2.08 21.79 2.26
CA SER A 40 -1.79 20.77 3.30
C SER A 40 -2.97 19.84 3.59
N TRP A 41 -4.18 20.22 3.19
CA TRP A 41 -5.42 19.46 3.44
C TRP A 41 -5.99 18.87 2.15
N GLU A 42 -5.32 19.07 1.02
CA GLU A 42 -5.72 18.53 -0.29
C GLU A 42 -5.82 17.01 -0.26
N TRP A 43 -5.00 16.38 0.59
CA TRP A 43 -4.97 14.94 0.81
C TRP A 43 -5.17 14.63 2.28
N GLU A 44 -6.08 13.72 2.56
CA GLU A 44 -6.35 13.21 3.90
C GLU A 44 -6.07 11.71 3.94
N LEU A 45 -5.25 11.26 4.89
CA LEU A 45 -5.04 9.84 5.12
C LEU A 45 -6.19 9.29 5.97
N GLN A 46 -6.97 8.37 5.39
CA GLN A 46 -8.10 7.74 6.05
C GLN A 46 -7.80 6.27 6.37
N THR A 47 -8.23 5.80 7.55
CA THR A 47 -8.06 4.42 8.03
C THR A 47 -9.14 3.49 7.47
N LYS A 48 -9.33 3.51 6.15
CA LYS A 48 -10.25 2.63 5.43
C LYS A 48 -9.55 2.03 4.21
N PRO A 49 -9.90 0.80 3.80
CA PRO A 49 -9.37 0.25 2.56
C PRO A 49 -9.81 1.11 1.36
N PRO A 50 -9.06 1.07 0.26
CA PRO A 50 -9.40 1.83 -0.94
C PRO A 50 -10.76 1.39 -1.49
N THR A 51 -11.50 2.37 -1.99
CA THR A 51 -12.82 2.14 -2.57
C THR A 51 -12.66 1.61 -3.99
N LEU A 52 -13.06 0.36 -4.22
CA LEU A 52 -13.00 -0.27 -5.53
C LEU A 52 -14.36 -0.28 -6.20
N ARG A 53 -14.40 0.06 -7.50
CA ARG A 53 -15.62 -0.05 -8.31
C ARG A 53 -16.18 -1.48 -8.26
N GLY A 54 -15.35 -2.48 -8.57
CA GLY A 54 -15.82 -3.86 -8.83
C GLY A 54 -16.37 -4.68 -7.65
N LYS A 55 -15.95 -4.43 -6.40
CA LYS A 55 -16.36 -5.31 -5.27
C LYS A 55 -17.66 -4.89 -4.59
N TYR A 56 -17.88 -3.59 -4.42
CA TYR A 56 -19.02 -3.03 -3.68
C TYR A 56 -19.77 -1.93 -4.44
N TRP A 57 -19.14 -1.29 -5.42
CA TRP A 57 -19.68 -0.15 -6.18
C TRP A 57 -20.02 -0.57 -7.61
N THR A 58 -20.99 -1.48 -7.74
CA THR A 58 -21.49 -1.89 -9.05
C THR A 58 -22.09 -0.70 -9.82
N PRO A 59 -22.18 -0.75 -11.16
CA PRO A 59 -22.79 0.32 -11.94
C PRO A 59 -24.21 0.68 -11.44
N GLU A 60 -24.99 -0.29 -10.97
CA GLU A 60 -26.34 -0.04 -10.43
C GLU A 60 -26.30 0.71 -9.09
N ARG A 61 -25.29 0.45 -8.25
CA ARG A 61 -25.09 1.17 -6.99
C ARG A 61 -24.53 2.57 -7.24
N ILE A 62 -23.58 2.70 -8.15
CA ILE A 62 -23.04 4.00 -8.56
C ILE A 62 -24.15 4.87 -9.15
N ALA A 63 -25.00 4.32 -10.02
CA ALA A 63 -26.15 5.05 -10.60
C ALA A 63 -27.09 5.64 -9.53
N LYS A 64 -27.22 5.00 -8.36
CA LYS A 64 -28.03 5.51 -7.23
C LYS A 64 -27.42 6.70 -6.50
N LEU A 65 -26.15 7.04 -6.75
CA LEU A 65 -25.53 8.26 -6.21
C LEU A 65 -26.08 9.53 -6.85
N LYS A 66 -26.71 9.42 -8.03
CA LYS A 66 -27.34 10.55 -8.72
C LYS A 66 -28.27 11.28 -7.75
N SER A 67 -27.97 12.55 -7.52
CA SER A 67 -28.63 13.35 -6.50
C SER A 67 -28.95 14.74 -7.04
N PRO A 68 -30.11 15.34 -6.68
CA PRO A 68 -30.44 16.71 -7.05
C PRO A 68 -29.44 17.76 -6.55
N PHE A 69 -28.58 17.41 -5.58
CA PHE A 69 -27.60 18.30 -4.97
C PHE A 69 -26.26 18.35 -5.71
N HIS A 70 -25.93 17.36 -6.55
CA HIS A 70 -24.68 17.32 -7.31
C HIS A 70 -24.92 17.80 -8.74
N LYS A 71 -24.41 18.99 -9.06
CA LYS A 71 -24.60 19.67 -10.34
C LYS A 71 -23.28 20.15 -10.91
N HIS A 72 -23.19 20.16 -12.23
CA HIS A 72 -22.15 20.88 -12.95
C HIS A 72 -22.34 22.40 -12.78
N PRO A 73 -21.31 23.21 -13.07
CA PRO A 73 -21.40 24.67 -13.00
C PRO A 73 -22.51 25.29 -13.86
N ASP A 74 -22.91 24.63 -14.94
CA ASP A 74 -24.01 25.03 -15.83
C ASP A 74 -25.41 24.66 -15.30
N GLY A 75 -25.49 23.99 -14.13
CA GLY A 75 -26.72 23.58 -13.48
C GLY A 75 -27.25 22.21 -13.88
N THR A 76 -26.62 21.51 -14.83
CA THR A 76 -26.98 20.13 -15.21
C THR A 76 -26.63 19.15 -14.08
N LEU A 77 -27.39 18.05 -13.96
CA LEU A 77 -27.17 17.05 -12.91
C LEU A 77 -26.00 16.14 -13.25
N MET A 78 -25.12 15.92 -12.28
CA MET A 78 -24.07 14.91 -12.41
C MET A 78 -24.66 13.50 -12.40
N THR A 79 -24.04 12.60 -13.17
CA THR A 79 -24.30 11.17 -13.14
C THR A 79 -23.74 10.54 -11.87
N GLY A 80 -24.19 9.32 -11.57
CA GLY A 80 -23.64 8.55 -10.46
C GLY A 80 -22.13 8.32 -10.58
N GLU A 81 -21.64 8.08 -11.80
CA GLU A 81 -20.20 7.88 -12.08
C GLU A 81 -19.41 9.16 -11.83
N GLU A 82 -19.89 10.31 -12.30
CA GLU A 82 -19.20 11.59 -12.05
C GLU A 82 -19.16 11.95 -10.56
N ILE A 83 -20.23 11.63 -9.82
CA ILE A 83 -20.26 11.80 -8.36
C ILE A 83 -19.28 10.83 -7.71
N PHE A 84 -19.25 9.57 -8.15
CA PHE A 84 -18.31 8.58 -7.65
C PHE A 84 -16.86 9.01 -7.89
N ASP A 85 -16.55 9.51 -9.09
CA ASP A 85 -15.22 9.96 -9.46
C ASP A 85 -14.79 11.20 -8.68
N ALA A 86 -15.71 12.13 -8.46
CA ALA A 86 -15.47 13.32 -7.66
C ALA A 86 -15.20 12.99 -6.19
N LEU A 87 -15.89 11.99 -5.65
CA LEU A 87 -15.74 11.57 -4.25
C LEU A 87 -14.55 10.63 -4.08
N TRP A 88 -14.43 9.57 -4.87
CA TRP A 88 -13.47 8.47 -4.64
C TRP A 88 -12.50 8.22 -5.79
N GLY A 89 -12.67 8.86 -6.95
CA GLY A 89 -11.88 8.58 -8.16
C GLY A 89 -10.39 8.94 -8.07
N LYS A 90 -9.99 9.68 -7.02
CA LYS A 90 -8.60 10.09 -6.75
C LYS A 90 -7.99 9.41 -5.53
N ASP A 91 -8.67 8.42 -4.95
CA ASP A 91 -8.16 7.67 -3.81
C ASP A 91 -6.86 6.93 -4.18
N VAL A 92 -5.77 7.17 -3.44
CA VAL A 92 -4.51 6.44 -3.58
C VAL A 92 -4.37 5.46 -2.41
N PRO A 93 -4.23 4.14 -2.63
CA PRO A 93 -4.08 3.17 -1.55
C PRO A 93 -2.82 3.46 -0.73
N ALA A 94 -2.86 3.16 0.56
CA ALA A 94 -1.71 3.29 1.46
C ALA A 94 -1.64 2.09 2.41
N TRP A 95 -0.40 1.66 2.70
CA TRP A 95 -0.15 0.51 3.56
C TRP A 95 0.55 0.94 4.84
N SER A 96 -0.01 0.55 5.98
CA SER A 96 0.73 0.63 7.25
C SER A 96 1.88 -0.37 7.28
N LEU A 97 2.89 -0.14 8.13
CA LEU A 97 3.99 -1.10 8.31
C LEU A 97 3.46 -2.47 8.78
N THR A 98 2.45 -2.47 9.65
CA THR A 98 1.76 -3.70 10.08
C THR A 98 1.10 -4.43 8.93
N ARG A 99 0.54 -3.71 7.95
CA ARG A 99 -0.05 -4.31 6.77
C ARG A 99 1.02 -4.92 5.87
N ILE A 100 2.10 -4.19 5.62
CA ILE A 100 3.28 -4.67 4.89
C ILE A 100 3.80 -5.98 5.50
N GLN A 101 4.01 -6.02 6.82
CA GLN A 101 4.46 -7.21 7.54
C GLN A 101 3.53 -8.41 7.37
N LYS A 102 2.21 -8.19 7.27
CA LYS A 102 1.23 -9.27 7.05
C LYS A 102 1.27 -9.84 5.63
N ILE A 103 1.67 -9.02 4.66
CA ILE A 103 1.76 -9.42 3.25
C ILE A 103 3.07 -10.20 3.01
N MET A 104 4.16 -9.79 3.68
CA MET A 104 5.44 -10.48 3.62
C MET A 104 5.34 -11.89 4.25
N PRO A 105 5.99 -12.91 3.67
CA PRO A 105 6.03 -14.24 4.27
C PRO A 105 6.77 -14.18 5.62
N LYS A 106 6.24 -14.84 6.65
CA LYS A 106 6.90 -14.87 7.97
C LYS A 106 8.22 -15.62 7.93
N ASP A 107 8.28 -16.64 7.09
CA ASP A 107 9.45 -17.44 6.85
C ASP A 107 9.57 -17.83 5.39
N ILE A 108 10.81 -17.98 4.93
CA ILE A 108 11.17 -18.51 3.62
C ILE A 108 11.96 -19.79 3.87
N VAL A 109 11.58 -20.87 3.19
CA VAL A 109 12.30 -22.16 3.27
C VAL A 109 13.08 -22.37 1.99
N LEU A 110 14.41 -22.47 2.12
CA LEU A 110 15.34 -22.72 1.01
C LEU A 110 16.31 -23.83 1.41
N GLY A 111 16.24 -24.95 0.71
CA GLY A 111 16.95 -26.17 1.11
C GLY A 111 16.55 -26.62 2.51
N ASN A 112 17.53 -26.79 3.40
CA ASN A 112 17.31 -27.19 4.79
C ASN A 112 17.17 -26.00 5.75
N ASN A 113 17.27 -24.77 5.25
CA ASN A 113 17.26 -23.56 6.07
C ASN A 113 15.88 -22.91 6.07
N ARG A 114 15.48 -22.41 7.24
CA ARG A 114 14.31 -21.54 7.42
C ARG A 114 14.79 -20.15 7.81
N TRP A 115 14.42 -19.16 7.00
CA TRP A 115 14.80 -17.77 7.18
C TRP A 115 13.59 -17.00 7.71
N GLY A 116 13.70 -16.45 8.92
CA GLY A 116 12.63 -15.70 9.57
C GLY A 116 12.67 -14.21 9.23
N LEU A 117 11.49 -13.61 9.06
CA LEU A 117 11.33 -12.18 8.86
C LEU A 117 11.64 -11.39 10.13
N PHE A 118 12.49 -10.38 9.99
CA PHE A 118 12.82 -9.36 10.97
C PHE A 118 12.43 -7.98 10.44
N ILE A 119 11.83 -7.15 11.28
CA ILE A 119 11.53 -5.75 11.00
C ILE A 119 11.88 -4.94 12.25
N SER A 120 12.76 -3.97 12.11
CA SER A 120 13.07 -2.94 13.10
C SER A 120 12.65 -1.55 12.59
N THR A 121 13.05 -0.50 13.30
CA THR A 121 12.91 0.89 12.81
C THR A 121 13.82 1.19 11.62
N ASP A 122 14.91 0.44 11.49
CA ASP A 122 16.02 0.79 10.61
C ASP A 122 16.28 -0.29 9.55
N ASP A 123 15.81 -1.54 9.76
CA ASP A 123 16.13 -2.68 8.92
C ASP A 123 14.95 -3.63 8.73
N ILE A 124 14.91 -4.27 7.55
CA ILE A 124 14.05 -5.41 7.25
C ILE A 124 14.92 -6.52 6.67
N ALA A 125 14.85 -7.73 7.24
CA ALA A 125 15.71 -8.83 6.81
C ALA A 125 15.04 -10.20 6.94
N TYR A 126 15.49 -11.15 6.11
CA TYR A 126 15.29 -12.57 6.35
C TYR A 126 16.59 -13.16 6.86
N PHE A 127 16.58 -13.71 8.07
CA PHE A 127 17.77 -14.24 8.71
C PHE A 127 17.51 -15.59 9.39
N SER A 128 18.59 -16.31 9.68
CA SER A 128 18.58 -17.55 10.46
C SER A 128 19.76 -17.56 11.42
N PHE A 129 19.74 -18.47 12.39
CA PHE A 129 20.88 -18.71 13.28
C PHE A 129 21.61 -19.97 12.83
N ASN A 130 22.94 -19.88 12.75
CA ASN A 130 23.81 -21.04 12.62
C ASN A 130 23.86 -21.84 13.94
N GLU A 131 24.41 -23.06 13.91
CA GLU A 131 24.55 -23.92 15.11
C GLU A 131 25.40 -23.25 16.21
N ASP A 132 26.38 -22.44 15.81
CA ASP A 132 27.24 -21.66 16.70
C ASP A 132 26.58 -20.36 17.21
N LYS A 133 25.29 -20.16 16.91
CA LYS A 133 24.47 -18.98 17.23
C LYS A 133 24.87 -17.70 16.51
N THR A 134 25.72 -17.77 15.48
CA THR A 134 25.96 -16.63 14.60
C THR A 134 24.76 -16.38 13.69
N ILE A 135 24.55 -15.12 13.29
CA ILE A 135 23.45 -14.73 12.41
C ILE A 135 23.89 -14.93 10.95
N ASN A 136 23.03 -15.56 10.16
CA ASN A 136 23.17 -15.69 8.73
C ASN A 136 22.00 -14.97 8.04
N TYR A 137 22.28 -14.18 7.02
CA TYR A 137 21.27 -13.41 6.29
C TYR A 137 21.00 -14.02 4.91
N LEU A 138 19.73 -14.18 4.57
CA LEU A 138 19.31 -14.47 3.19
C LEU A 138 19.33 -13.20 2.35
N THR A 139 18.75 -12.13 2.91
CA THR A 139 18.64 -10.81 2.30
C THR A 139 18.26 -9.79 3.38
N GLY A 140 18.57 -8.52 3.16
CA GLY A 140 18.26 -7.44 4.08
C GLY A 140 18.33 -6.09 3.40
N PHE A 141 17.51 -5.16 3.87
CA PHE A 141 17.42 -3.78 3.42
C PHE A 141 17.41 -2.88 4.66
N ASP A 142 18.25 -1.86 4.67
CA ASP A 142 18.26 -0.82 5.69
C ASP A 142 17.61 0.46 5.15
N THR A 143 17.35 1.40 6.07
CA THR A 143 16.78 2.72 5.74
C THR A 143 17.72 3.65 4.99
N GLY A 144 18.99 3.30 4.85
CA GLY A 144 20.02 4.13 4.21
C GLY A 144 20.03 5.58 4.70
N ASP A 145 20.32 6.49 3.77
CA ASP A 145 20.41 7.93 4.05
C ASP A 145 19.03 8.62 4.21
N ASP A 146 17.94 8.00 3.74
CA ASP A 146 16.60 8.61 3.77
C ASP A 146 15.82 8.31 5.07
N GLY A 147 16.26 7.33 5.86
CA GLY A 147 15.67 6.98 7.15
C GLY A 147 14.26 6.36 7.03
N SER A 148 13.83 5.93 5.85
CA SER A 148 12.47 5.43 5.60
C SER A 148 12.40 3.91 5.61
N ILE A 149 11.84 3.35 6.68
CA ILE A 149 11.56 1.91 6.76
C ILE A 149 10.61 1.42 5.65
N PHE A 150 9.82 2.32 5.06
CA PHE A 150 8.96 2.01 3.93
C PHE A 150 9.74 1.84 2.63
N ASN A 151 10.85 2.55 2.43
CA ASN A 151 11.73 2.33 1.28
C ASN A 151 12.49 0.99 1.42
N ALA A 152 12.98 0.68 2.62
CA ALA A 152 13.54 -0.64 2.92
C ALA A 152 12.50 -1.76 2.68
N ALA A 153 11.25 -1.54 3.08
CA ALA A 153 10.17 -2.48 2.83
C ALA A 153 9.84 -2.66 1.35
N ILE A 154 9.87 -1.59 0.57
CA ILE A 154 9.71 -1.65 -0.90
C ILE A 154 10.82 -2.50 -1.51
N GLY A 155 12.09 -2.27 -1.14
CA GLY A 155 13.20 -3.10 -1.62
C GLY A 155 13.03 -4.58 -1.26
N MET A 156 12.55 -4.87 -0.05
CA MET A 156 12.21 -6.24 0.35
C MET A 156 11.06 -6.81 -0.50
N PHE A 157 10.03 -6.02 -0.81
CA PHE A 157 8.95 -6.44 -1.71
C PHE A 157 9.45 -6.77 -3.11
N GLU A 158 10.30 -5.93 -3.69
CA GLU A 158 10.92 -6.15 -4.99
C GLU A 158 11.67 -7.49 -4.99
N TRP A 159 12.56 -7.69 -4.01
CA TRP A 159 13.32 -8.92 -3.87
C TRP A 159 12.41 -10.16 -3.71
N LEU A 160 11.37 -10.07 -2.88
CA LEU A 160 10.42 -11.17 -2.68
C LEU A 160 9.67 -11.53 -3.98
N ILE A 161 9.33 -10.56 -4.81
CA ILE A 161 8.66 -10.77 -6.10
C ILE A 161 9.62 -11.40 -7.11
N GLU A 162 10.83 -10.85 -7.23
CA GLU A 162 11.87 -11.34 -8.14
C GLU A 162 12.28 -12.79 -7.84
N ASN A 163 12.31 -13.15 -6.56
CA ASN A 163 12.69 -14.49 -6.10
C ASN A 163 11.49 -15.44 -5.92
N ASN A 164 10.28 -15.04 -6.34
CA ASN A 164 9.04 -15.83 -6.25
C ASN A 164 8.69 -16.29 -4.81
N HIS A 165 9.01 -15.47 -3.81
CA HIS A 165 8.72 -15.74 -2.41
C HIS A 165 7.46 -15.02 -1.91
N LEU A 166 6.97 -14.01 -2.64
CA LEU A 166 5.70 -13.35 -2.30
C LEU A 166 4.50 -14.21 -2.71
N ASN A 167 3.46 -14.25 -1.85
CA ASN A 167 2.21 -14.93 -2.19
C ASN A 167 1.53 -14.23 -3.38
N LYS A 168 1.31 -14.99 -4.46
CA LYS A 168 0.70 -14.51 -5.71
C LYS A 168 -0.73 -14.01 -5.52
N GLU A 169 -1.42 -14.39 -4.46
CA GLU A 169 -2.78 -13.88 -4.17
C GLU A 169 -2.81 -12.36 -3.99
N TYR A 170 -1.70 -11.77 -3.51
CA TYR A 170 -1.56 -10.33 -3.30
C TYR A 170 -1.15 -9.57 -4.56
N LEU A 171 -0.73 -10.27 -5.62
CA LEU A 171 -0.30 -9.67 -6.87
C LEU A 171 -1.41 -9.72 -7.91
N LYS A 172 -1.48 -8.69 -8.74
CA LYS A 172 -2.27 -8.71 -9.97
C LYS A 172 -1.73 -9.81 -10.89
N GLU A 173 -2.62 -10.47 -11.62
CA GLU A 173 -2.19 -11.36 -12.69
C GLU A 173 -1.39 -10.51 -13.69
N LYS A 174 -0.20 -10.99 -14.08
CA LYS A 174 0.54 -10.34 -15.17
C LYS A 174 -0.33 -10.46 -16.43
N PRO A 175 -0.53 -9.36 -17.19
CA PRO A 175 -1.30 -9.40 -18.42
C PRO A 175 -0.72 -10.40 -19.43
#